data_AF-A0A4S8Y7Q3-F1
#
_entry.id   AF-A0A4S8Y7Q3-F1
#
_cell.length_a   1.000
_cell.length_b   1.000
_cell.length_c   1.000
_cell.angle_alpha   90.00
_cell.angle_beta   90.00
_cell.angle_gamma   90.00
#
_symmetry.space_group_name_H-M   'P 1'
#
loop_
_entity.id
_entity.type
_entity.pdbx_description
1 polymer ?
#
loop_
_entity_poly.entity_id
_entity_poly.type
_entity_poly.pdbx_seq_one_letter_code
_entity_poly.pdbx_strand_id
1 'polypeptide(L)'
;MASEDKRVCEGADCDKEAGTLQCPTCQKQGMASFFCSNDCFKRNWSEHKKIHKSTSNPLRTIFAPKVISEPDPATGTHNPFPAFQYTGDLRPVYPLSPKRKVPEHIPRPDYAKDGIPRSEQVFVGRNKITILDKAQQEGMRKVCRLAREVLDIAARAAKPGVTTDYIDEVVHNACVERDSYPSPLNYCHFPKSVCTSVNESICHGIPDQRVLKDGDIINIDVTLYHGGFHGDINETYYVGDKALADPDSVRVVETARECLDEAIKIAKPNTLFREYGPVIAKHAEDRGCSTVKTYCGHGINTLFHCAPNVPHYAKNKAIGMAKPGMCFTIEPMICLGTHKDRTWPDNWTSVTVDGKRSAQFEHTLLVTETGVEVLTARLPDSPGGAVSWPGTANGLPTAS
;
A
#
# COMPACT_ATOMS: atom_id res chain seq x y z
N MET A 1 0.65 31.97 36.84
CA MET A 1 -0.21 31.10 37.67
C MET A 1 -1.49 30.90 36.88
N ALA A 2 -1.64 29.72 36.25
CA ALA A 2 -2.83 29.41 35.45
C ALA A 2 -4.03 29.24 36.39
N SER A 3 -5.16 29.84 36.06
CA SER A 3 -6.41 29.61 36.78
C SER A 3 -6.79 28.14 36.64
N GLU A 4 -6.88 27.40 37.74
CA GLU A 4 -7.51 26.08 37.73
C GLU A 4 -8.97 26.26 37.30
N ASP A 5 -9.34 25.69 36.16
CA ASP A 5 -10.73 25.62 35.73
C ASP A 5 -11.55 24.93 36.84
N LYS A 6 -12.49 25.68 37.40
CA LYS A 6 -13.41 25.21 38.43
C LYS A 6 -14.32 24.15 37.82
N ARG A 7 -14.03 22.89 38.13
CA ARG A 7 -14.84 21.74 37.68
C ARG A 7 -16.15 21.70 38.46
N VAL A 8 -17.25 21.41 37.77
CA VAL A 8 -18.59 21.31 38.37
C VAL A 8 -18.87 19.86 38.76
N CYS A 9 -19.56 19.66 39.88
CA CYS A 9 -19.95 18.34 40.36
C CYS A 9 -20.98 17.69 39.42
N GLU A 10 -20.77 16.42 39.09
CA GLU A 10 -21.61 15.62 38.18
C GLU A 10 -22.86 15.03 38.88
N GLY A 11 -23.20 15.54 40.05
CA GLY A 11 -24.43 15.17 40.75
C GLY A 11 -25.62 15.91 40.12
N ALA A 12 -26.63 15.18 39.64
CA ALA A 12 -27.80 15.76 38.99
C ALA A 12 -28.60 16.74 39.89
N ASP A 13 -28.38 16.66 41.20
CA ASP A 13 -28.97 17.51 42.24
C ASP A 13 -27.92 18.34 43.01
N CYS A 14 -26.77 18.64 42.40
CA CYS A 14 -25.64 19.28 43.08
C CYS A 14 -24.90 20.32 42.22
N ASP A 15 -25.01 21.58 42.61
CA ASP A 15 -24.36 22.71 41.93
C ASP A 15 -23.00 23.10 42.56
N LYS A 16 -22.42 22.22 43.40
CA LYS A 16 -21.15 22.49 44.07
C LYS A 16 -19.97 22.29 43.11
N GLU A 17 -18.85 22.92 43.40
CA GLU A 17 -17.57 22.61 42.75
C GLU A 17 -17.18 21.15 43.02
N ALA A 18 -16.68 20.46 41.99
CA ALA A 18 -16.23 19.09 42.08
C ALA A 18 -14.94 19.00 42.88
N GLY A 19 -14.83 17.96 43.71
CA GLY A 19 -13.59 17.61 44.38
C GLY A 19 -12.69 16.77 43.47
N THR A 20 -11.67 16.16 44.06
CA THR A 20 -10.77 15.24 43.34
C THR A 20 -11.36 13.84 43.14
N LEU A 21 -12.56 13.59 43.68
CA LEU A 21 -13.23 12.29 43.61
C LEU A 21 -13.76 12.03 42.19
N GLN A 22 -13.04 11.20 41.44
CA GLN A 22 -13.44 10.76 40.09
C GLN A 22 -14.20 9.44 40.14
N CYS A 23 -15.18 9.26 39.25
CA CYS A 23 -15.83 7.96 39.06
C CYS A 23 -14.81 6.92 38.52
N PRO A 24 -14.59 5.79 39.21
CA PRO A 24 -13.59 4.79 38.79
C PRO A 24 -13.89 4.15 37.42
N THR A 25 -15.16 4.05 37.04
CA THR A 25 -15.58 3.51 35.74
C THR A 25 -15.30 4.52 34.62
N CYS A 26 -15.60 5.80 34.83
CA CYS A 26 -15.26 6.86 33.89
C CYS A 26 -13.74 6.96 33.68
N GLN A 27 -12.96 6.86 34.75
CA GLN A 27 -11.50 6.89 34.68
C GLN A 27 -10.96 5.75 33.80
N LYS A 28 -11.49 4.53 33.95
CA LYS A 28 -11.13 3.39 33.10
C LYS A 28 -11.58 3.55 31.63
N GLN A 29 -12.62 4.34 31.39
CA GLN A 29 -13.17 4.62 30.05
C GLN A 29 -12.59 5.90 29.42
N GLY A 30 -11.58 6.53 30.05
CA GLY A 30 -10.98 7.78 29.56
C GLY A 30 -11.90 9.02 29.66
N MET A 31 -12.96 8.95 30.46
CA MET A 31 -13.92 10.04 30.67
C MET A 31 -13.65 10.81 31.96
N ALA A 32 -13.76 12.14 31.91
CA ALA A 32 -13.66 13.03 33.05
C ALA A 32 -15.04 13.19 33.71
N SER A 33 -15.20 12.70 34.94
CA SER A 33 -16.45 12.87 35.71
C SER A 33 -16.15 12.86 37.20
N PHE A 34 -16.42 13.99 37.87
CA PHE A 34 -15.97 14.29 39.22
C PHE A 34 -17.11 14.70 40.14
N PHE A 35 -17.00 14.37 41.43
CA PHE A 35 -18.02 14.62 42.44
C PHE A 35 -17.46 15.43 43.61
N CYS A 36 -18.29 16.27 44.22
CA CYS A 36 -17.88 17.10 45.36
C CYS A 36 -17.59 16.28 46.63
N SER A 37 -18.18 15.09 46.78
CA SER A 37 -17.97 14.20 47.92
C SER A 37 -18.42 12.76 47.63
N ASN A 38 -17.98 11.81 48.47
CA ASN A 38 -18.41 10.40 48.40
C ASN A 38 -19.91 10.23 48.59
N ASP A 39 -20.55 11.03 49.44
CA ASP A 39 -22.00 10.96 49.67
C ASP A 39 -22.77 11.46 48.45
N CYS A 40 -22.30 12.54 47.80
CA CYS A 40 -22.87 13.04 46.56
C CYS A 40 -22.76 11.98 45.44
N PHE A 41 -21.60 11.33 45.32
CA PHE A 41 -21.38 10.23 44.38
C PHE A 41 -22.34 9.06 44.62
N LYS A 42 -22.47 8.58 45.86
CA LYS A 42 -23.36 7.45 46.21
C LYS A 42 -24.83 7.76 45.93
N ARG A 43 -25.29 8.96 46.30
CA ARG A 43 -26.68 9.39 46.09
C ARG A 43 -27.02 9.50 44.60
N ASN A 44 -26.09 10.01 43.79
CA ASN A 44 -26.26 10.19 42.36
C ASN A 44 -25.89 8.95 41.52
N TRP A 45 -25.39 7.88 42.15
CA TRP A 45 -24.90 6.70 41.45
C TRP A 45 -25.96 6.03 40.57
N SER A 46 -27.22 5.99 41.01
CA SER A 46 -28.31 5.36 40.26
C SER A 46 -28.56 6.02 38.90
N GLU A 47 -28.42 7.34 38.83
CA GLU A 47 -28.54 8.15 37.61
C GLU A 47 -27.23 8.14 36.83
N HIS A 48 -26.12 8.44 37.50
CA HIS A 48 -24.80 8.50 36.90
C HIS A 48 -24.42 7.19 36.21
N LYS A 49 -24.69 6.03 36.81
CA LYS A 49 -24.34 4.73 36.20
C LYS A 49 -25.06 4.43 34.88
N LYS A 50 -26.11 5.17 34.52
CA LYS A 50 -26.79 5.04 33.22
C LYS A 50 -25.88 5.48 32.08
N ILE A 51 -24.96 6.41 32.30
CA ILE A 51 -23.97 6.80 31.28
C ILE A 51 -23.01 5.64 30.97
N HIS A 52 -22.70 4.80 31.97
CA HIS A 52 -21.91 3.57 31.79
C HIS A 52 -22.71 2.46 31.10
N LYS A 53 -24.04 2.47 31.18
CA LYS A 53 -24.90 1.55 30.41
C LYS A 53 -24.97 1.90 28.92
N SER A 54 -24.64 3.14 28.53
CA SER A 54 -24.58 3.54 27.11
C SER A 54 -23.37 2.95 26.36
N THR A 55 -22.36 2.46 27.09
CA THR A 55 -21.17 1.78 26.55
C THR A 55 -21.27 0.26 26.55
N SER A 56 -22.34 -0.33 27.10
CA SER A 56 -22.56 -1.79 27.15
C SER A 56 -23.88 -2.24 26.53
N ASN A 57 -24.46 -1.46 25.62
CA ASN A 57 -25.70 -1.82 24.95
C ASN A 57 -25.41 -2.61 23.64
N PRO A 58 -25.73 -3.91 23.55
CA PRO A 58 -25.56 -4.71 22.33
C PRO A 58 -26.45 -4.25 21.17
N LEU A 59 -27.35 -3.28 21.39
CA LEU A 59 -28.12 -2.61 20.34
C LEU A 59 -27.37 -1.49 19.60
N ARG A 60 -26.24 -0.95 20.12
CA ARG A 60 -25.39 -0.03 19.34
C ARG A 60 -24.70 -0.73 18.15
N THR A 61 -24.53 -2.05 18.23
CA THR A 61 -24.12 -2.90 17.12
C THR A 61 -25.24 -3.18 16.12
N ILE A 62 -26.51 -2.89 16.45
CA ILE A 62 -27.65 -3.13 15.55
C ILE A 62 -28.01 -1.87 14.75
N PHE A 63 -27.87 -0.68 15.35
CA PHE A 63 -27.99 0.59 14.63
C PHE A 63 -26.87 1.53 15.09
N ALA A 64 -25.69 1.39 14.50
CA ALA A 64 -24.71 2.46 14.50
C ALA A 64 -25.40 3.69 13.87
N PRO A 65 -25.26 4.92 14.42
CA PRO A 65 -25.68 6.10 13.70
C PRO A 65 -25.06 6.03 12.31
N LYS A 66 -25.88 6.12 11.25
CA LYS A 66 -25.36 6.22 9.88
C LYS A 66 -24.48 7.47 9.86
N VAL A 67 -23.17 7.30 9.99
CA VAL A 67 -22.23 8.35 9.68
C VAL A 67 -22.29 8.46 8.17
N ILE A 68 -23.09 9.39 7.67
CA ILE A 68 -23.19 9.69 6.25
C ILE A 68 -22.11 10.73 5.96
N SER A 69 -21.17 10.39 5.08
CA SER A 69 -20.31 11.40 4.49
C SER A 69 -21.12 12.09 3.40
N GLU A 70 -21.60 13.29 3.68
CA GLU A 70 -22.19 14.11 2.63
C GLU A 70 -21.09 14.52 1.64
N PRO A 71 -21.38 14.57 0.33
CA PRO A 71 -20.49 15.16 -0.66
C PRO A 71 -20.13 16.60 -0.31
N ASP A 72 -18.85 16.94 -0.49
CA ASP A 72 -18.37 18.31 -0.46
C ASP A 72 -19.16 19.16 -1.48
N PRO A 73 -19.78 20.27 -1.09
CA PRO A 73 -20.63 21.05 -2.00
C PRO A 73 -19.89 21.67 -3.19
N ALA A 74 -18.58 21.90 -3.08
CA ALA A 74 -17.77 22.53 -4.12
C ALA A 74 -17.23 21.49 -5.11
N THR A 75 -16.77 20.34 -4.62
CA THR A 75 -16.14 19.31 -5.47
C THR A 75 -17.04 18.13 -5.80
N GLY A 76 -18.13 17.94 -5.05
CA GLY A 76 -18.97 16.75 -5.10
C GLY A 76 -18.30 15.50 -4.52
N THR A 77 -17.11 15.63 -3.91
CA THR A 77 -16.35 14.47 -3.42
C THR A 77 -16.70 14.10 -1.99
N HIS A 78 -16.59 12.82 -1.62
CA HIS A 78 -16.85 12.34 -0.26
C HIS A 78 -15.92 11.20 0.14
N ASN A 79 -15.88 10.89 1.44
CA ASN A 79 -15.27 9.67 1.94
C ASN A 79 -16.36 8.57 2.06
N PRO A 80 -16.30 7.46 1.32
CA PRO A 80 -17.31 6.40 1.42
C PRO A 80 -17.29 5.63 2.75
N PHE A 81 -16.22 5.75 3.55
CA PHE A 81 -16.04 5.03 4.82
C PHE A 81 -15.78 5.98 6.00
N PRO A 82 -16.68 6.92 6.31
CA PRO A 82 -16.42 7.97 7.31
C PRO A 82 -16.32 7.44 8.75
N ALA A 83 -16.84 6.23 9.02
CA ALA A 83 -16.71 5.57 10.31
C ALA A 83 -15.45 4.68 10.43
N PHE A 84 -14.70 4.50 9.34
CA PHE A 84 -13.47 3.72 9.38
C PHE A 84 -12.37 4.49 10.09
N GLN A 85 -11.69 3.82 11.03
CA GLN A 85 -10.56 4.40 11.76
C GLN A 85 -9.29 4.28 10.90
N TYR A 86 -9.02 5.31 10.11
CA TYR A 86 -7.79 5.44 9.33
C TYR A 86 -6.54 5.48 10.22
N THR A 87 -5.43 4.97 9.71
CA THR A 87 -4.17 4.85 10.44
C THR A 87 -3.27 6.08 10.28
N GLY A 88 -3.41 6.81 9.18
CA GLY A 88 -2.73 8.08 8.89
C GLY A 88 -3.67 9.15 8.35
N ASP A 89 -3.12 10.11 7.61
CA ASP A 89 -3.83 11.29 7.10
C ASP A 89 -4.56 11.05 5.78
N LEU A 90 -4.23 9.97 5.05
CA LEU A 90 -4.89 9.64 3.80
C LEU A 90 -6.36 9.28 3.98
N ARG A 91 -7.16 9.74 3.03
CA ARG A 91 -8.59 9.40 2.92
C ARG A 91 -8.89 9.05 1.47
N PRO A 92 -9.78 8.07 1.21
CA PRO A 92 -10.32 7.85 -0.11
C PRO A 92 -11.22 9.03 -0.51
N VAL A 93 -11.12 9.46 -1.77
CA VAL A 93 -11.84 10.61 -2.32
C VAL A 93 -12.72 10.16 -3.49
N TYR A 94 -14.00 9.93 -3.19
CA TYR A 94 -15.01 9.39 -4.10
C TYR A 94 -15.91 10.50 -4.65
N PRO A 95 -16.68 10.29 -5.74
CA PRO A 95 -16.81 9.04 -6.49
C PRO A 95 -15.56 8.72 -7.31
N LEU A 96 -15.26 7.43 -7.46
CA LEU A 96 -14.31 6.98 -8.46
C LEU A 96 -14.86 7.32 -9.85
N SER A 97 -14.00 7.68 -10.81
CA SER A 97 -14.45 7.80 -12.19
C SER A 97 -14.95 6.45 -12.73
N PRO A 98 -15.87 6.45 -13.71
CA PRO A 98 -16.38 5.21 -14.30
C PRO A 98 -15.27 4.31 -14.82
N LYS A 99 -15.47 2.99 -14.74
CA LYS A 99 -14.52 2.00 -15.27
C LYS A 99 -14.23 2.30 -16.75
N ARG A 100 -12.94 2.47 -17.07
CA ARG A 100 -12.47 2.81 -18.42
C ARG A 100 -12.64 1.62 -19.37
N LYS A 101 -13.00 1.89 -20.63
CA LYS A 101 -13.25 0.86 -21.64
C LYS A 101 -11.98 0.53 -22.40
N VAL A 102 -11.66 -0.76 -22.49
CA VAL A 102 -10.62 -1.26 -23.39
C VAL A 102 -11.26 -1.60 -24.75
N PRO A 103 -10.70 -1.15 -25.89
CA PRO A 103 -11.17 -1.51 -27.23
C PRO A 103 -11.31 -3.02 -27.48
N GLU A 104 -12.26 -3.43 -28.31
CA GLU A 104 -12.56 -4.85 -28.52
C GLU A 104 -11.41 -5.64 -29.15
N HIS A 105 -10.59 -5.01 -30.00
CA HIS A 105 -9.48 -5.66 -30.69
C HIS A 105 -8.32 -6.08 -29.76
N ILE A 106 -8.21 -5.48 -28.58
CA ILE A 106 -7.15 -5.79 -27.62
C ILE A 106 -7.41 -7.16 -26.96
N PRO A 107 -6.46 -8.12 -27.02
CA PRO A 107 -6.59 -9.39 -26.32
C PRO A 107 -6.77 -9.20 -24.81
N ARG A 108 -7.61 -10.02 -24.20
CA ARG A 108 -7.99 -9.90 -22.79
C ARG A 108 -7.56 -11.13 -21.99
N PRO A 109 -7.08 -10.97 -20.74
CA PRO A 109 -6.93 -12.09 -19.82
C PRO A 109 -8.30 -12.67 -19.44
N ASP A 110 -8.32 -13.88 -18.90
CA ASP A 110 -9.55 -14.65 -18.63
C ASP A 110 -10.49 -13.97 -17.61
N TYR A 111 -9.94 -13.18 -16.69
CA TYR A 111 -10.68 -12.42 -15.68
C TYR A 111 -11.22 -11.08 -16.17
N ALA A 112 -10.86 -10.60 -17.37
CA ALA A 112 -11.23 -9.25 -17.82
C ALA A 112 -12.75 -9.00 -17.82
N LYS A 113 -13.54 -10.05 -18.06
CA LYS A 113 -15.00 -9.98 -18.14
C LYS A 113 -15.68 -9.90 -16.78
N ASP A 114 -15.32 -10.78 -15.85
CA ASP A 114 -16.06 -10.98 -14.59
C ASP A 114 -15.20 -10.91 -13.33
N GLY A 115 -13.91 -10.70 -13.49
CA GLY A 115 -12.94 -10.50 -12.42
C GLY A 115 -12.44 -11.76 -11.76
N ILE A 116 -12.68 -12.93 -12.36
CA ILE A 116 -12.30 -14.21 -11.78
C ILE A 116 -11.13 -14.82 -12.59
N PRO A 117 -9.89 -14.84 -12.05
CA PRO A 117 -8.71 -15.41 -12.72
C PRO A 117 -8.72 -16.93 -12.62
N ARG A 118 -9.50 -17.59 -13.47
CA ARG A 118 -9.74 -19.03 -13.40
C ARG A 118 -8.49 -19.84 -13.70
N SER A 119 -7.66 -19.37 -14.64
CA SER A 119 -6.40 -20.03 -14.98
C SER A 119 -5.42 -20.07 -13.79
N GLU A 120 -5.50 -19.11 -12.87
CA GLU A 120 -4.68 -19.06 -11.65
C GLU A 120 -5.26 -19.93 -10.52
N GLN A 121 -6.58 -20.16 -10.52
CA GLN A 121 -7.26 -21.01 -9.53
C GLN A 121 -7.11 -22.50 -9.81
N VAL A 122 -6.61 -22.89 -10.98
CA VAL A 122 -6.28 -24.28 -11.29
C VAL A 122 -5.19 -24.73 -10.31
N PHE A 123 -5.48 -25.75 -9.51
CA PHE A 123 -4.50 -26.28 -8.57
C PHE A 123 -3.33 -26.91 -9.32
N VAL A 124 -2.25 -26.15 -9.43
CA VAL A 124 -0.94 -26.64 -9.83
C VAL A 124 -0.12 -26.77 -8.55
N GLY A 125 0.52 -27.92 -8.33
CA GLY A 125 1.32 -28.13 -7.13
C GLY A 125 2.33 -26.99 -6.94
N ARG A 126 2.42 -26.44 -5.71
CA ARG A 126 3.18 -25.21 -5.38
C ARG A 126 4.67 -25.23 -5.78
N ASN A 127 5.20 -26.41 -6.10
CA ASN A 127 6.60 -26.62 -6.50
C ASN A 127 6.79 -26.68 -8.02
N LYS A 128 5.71 -26.66 -8.80
CA LYS A 128 5.76 -26.69 -10.27
C LYS A 128 5.75 -25.26 -10.80
N ILE A 129 6.95 -24.73 -10.95
CA ILE A 129 7.20 -23.41 -11.51
C ILE A 129 7.47 -23.56 -13.02
N THR A 130 6.84 -22.72 -13.82
CA THR A 130 6.96 -22.75 -15.29
C THR A 130 8.39 -22.41 -15.74
N ILE A 131 8.93 -23.21 -16.66
CA ILE A 131 10.14 -22.89 -17.41
C ILE A 131 9.70 -22.46 -18.80
N LEU A 132 9.94 -21.20 -19.15
CA LEU A 132 9.54 -20.63 -20.43
C LEU A 132 10.47 -21.11 -21.54
N ASP A 133 9.90 -21.46 -22.69
CA ASP A 133 10.68 -21.65 -23.92
C ASP A 133 11.19 -20.30 -24.47
N LYS A 134 11.97 -20.35 -25.56
CA LYS A 134 12.56 -19.14 -26.14
C LYS A 134 11.53 -18.15 -26.70
N ALA A 135 10.44 -18.63 -27.31
CA ALA A 135 9.40 -17.76 -27.84
C ALA A 135 8.62 -17.07 -26.71
N GLN A 136 8.34 -17.82 -25.63
CA GLN A 136 7.72 -17.28 -24.43
C GLN A 136 8.62 -16.26 -23.72
N GLN A 137 9.93 -16.49 -23.67
CA GLN A 137 10.91 -15.51 -23.15
C GLN A 137 10.89 -14.21 -23.97
N GLU A 138 10.82 -14.26 -25.30
CA GLU A 138 10.66 -13.05 -26.13
C GLU A 138 9.32 -12.34 -25.88
N GLY A 139 8.25 -13.10 -25.66
CA GLY A 139 6.95 -12.55 -25.24
C GLY A 139 7.06 -11.76 -23.94
N MET A 140 7.73 -12.33 -22.93
CA MET A 140 8.02 -11.65 -21.66
C MET A 140 8.86 -10.39 -21.83
N ARG A 141 9.95 -10.45 -22.60
CA ARG A 141 10.78 -9.26 -22.90
C ARG A 141 9.96 -8.14 -23.53
N LYS A 142 9.07 -8.48 -24.47
CA LYS A 142 8.21 -7.50 -25.14
C LYS A 142 7.25 -6.83 -24.16
N VAL A 143 6.46 -7.60 -23.40
CA VAL A 143 5.47 -7.03 -22.48
C VAL A 143 6.13 -6.25 -21.35
N CYS A 144 7.27 -6.71 -20.83
CA CYS A 144 8.02 -6.02 -19.77
C CYS A 144 8.60 -4.68 -20.24
N ARG A 145 9.13 -4.61 -21.48
CA ARG A 145 9.56 -3.34 -22.06
C ARG A 145 8.38 -2.36 -22.21
N LEU A 146 7.22 -2.86 -22.66
CA LEU A 146 6.02 -2.01 -22.76
C LEU A 146 5.56 -1.52 -21.38
N ALA A 147 5.63 -2.37 -20.34
CA ALA A 147 5.30 -1.98 -18.97
C ALA A 147 6.23 -0.88 -18.44
N ARG A 148 7.54 -1.00 -18.68
CA ARG A 148 8.52 0.08 -18.41
C ARG A 148 8.12 1.39 -19.10
N GLU A 149 7.81 1.35 -20.38
CA GLU A 149 7.42 2.57 -21.11
C GLU A 149 6.16 3.23 -20.52
N VAL A 150 5.17 2.43 -20.12
CA VAL A 150 3.94 2.93 -19.48
C VAL A 150 4.22 3.52 -18.11
N LEU A 151 5.05 2.87 -17.29
CA LEU A 151 5.48 3.41 -16.00
C LEU A 151 6.21 4.74 -16.17
N ASP A 152 7.11 4.85 -17.14
CA ASP A 152 7.85 6.10 -17.40
C ASP A 152 6.91 7.24 -17.85
N ILE A 153 5.83 6.93 -18.59
CA ILE A 153 4.78 7.90 -18.94
C ILE A 153 4.02 8.33 -17.68
N ALA A 154 3.63 7.40 -16.83
CA ALA A 154 2.92 7.67 -15.58
C ALA A 154 3.76 8.52 -14.61
N ALA A 155 5.05 8.20 -14.49
CA ALA A 155 6.00 8.93 -13.66
C ALA A 155 6.13 10.41 -14.06
N ARG A 156 6.12 10.71 -15.37
CA ARG A 156 6.10 12.11 -15.88
C ARG A 156 4.82 12.86 -15.54
N ALA A 157 3.71 12.14 -15.37
CA ALA A 157 2.43 12.73 -15.01
C ALA A 157 2.31 13.01 -13.51
N ALA A 158 3.06 12.31 -12.65
CA ALA A 158 3.01 12.41 -11.21
C ALA A 158 3.67 13.71 -10.69
N LYS A 159 2.87 14.76 -10.52
CA LYS A 159 3.31 16.07 -10.01
C LYS A 159 2.27 16.69 -9.06
N PRO A 160 2.63 17.67 -8.22
CA PRO A 160 1.66 18.37 -7.38
C PRO A 160 0.46 18.88 -8.20
N GLY A 161 -0.75 18.72 -7.67
CA GLY A 161 -1.98 19.23 -8.28
C GLY A 161 -2.73 18.26 -9.20
N VAL A 162 -2.15 17.10 -9.56
CA VAL A 162 -2.88 16.07 -10.33
C VAL A 162 -3.53 15.05 -9.41
N THR A 163 -4.62 14.42 -9.84
CA THR A 163 -5.23 13.30 -9.10
C THR A 163 -4.59 11.97 -9.43
N THR A 164 -4.71 10.98 -8.55
CA THR A 164 -4.32 9.60 -8.87
C THR A 164 -5.21 9.01 -9.96
N ASP A 165 -6.49 9.38 -10.05
CA ASP A 165 -7.39 9.01 -11.14
C ASP A 165 -6.96 9.55 -12.52
N TYR A 166 -6.28 10.70 -12.57
CA TYR A 166 -5.63 11.20 -13.79
C TYR A 166 -4.40 10.36 -14.16
N ILE A 167 -3.62 9.89 -13.19
CA ILE A 167 -2.50 8.97 -13.45
C ILE A 167 -3.03 7.64 -14.00
N ASP A 168 -4.14 7.11 -13.45
CA ASP A 168 -4.84 5.94 -14.01
C ASP A 168 -5.29 6.16 -15.46
N GLU A 169 -5.82 7.34 -15.79
CA GLU A 169 -6.16 7.69 -17.17
C GLU A 169 -4.97 7.59 -18.11
N VAL A 170 -3.86 8.21 -17.70
CA VAL A 170 -2.61 8.23 -18.45
C VAL A 170 -2.10 6.80 -18.68
N VAL A 171 -2.09 5.97 -17.64
CA VAL A 171 -1.69 4.55 -17.73
C VAL A 171 -2.63 3.76 -18.63
N HIS A 172 -3.94 3.91 -18.44
CA HIS A 172 -4.94 3.22 -19.25
C HIS A 172 -4.77 3.51 -20.74
N ASN A 173 -4.65 4.79 -21.10
CA ASN A 173 -4.48 5.22 -22.48
C ASN A 173 -3.16 4.71 -23.04
N ALA A 174 -2.06 4.80 -22.28
CA ALA A 174 -0.75 4.31 -22.71
C ALA A 174 -0.72 2.79 -22.94
N CYS A 175 -1.48 2.00 -22.16
CA CYS A 175 -1.68 0.57 -22.40
C CYS A 175 -2.47 0.32 -23.70
N VAL A 176 -3.57 1.05 -23.91
CA VAL A 176 -4.42 0.91 -25.10
C VAL A 176 -3.66 1.27 -26.38
N GLU A 177 -2.85 2.34 -26.36
CA GLU A 177 -1.97 2.75 -27.48
C GLU A 177 -0.93 1.68 -27.86
N ARG A 178 -0.63 0.77 -26.93
CA ARG A 178 0.30 -0.35 -27.11
C ARG A 178 -0.40 -1.67 -27.41
N ASP A 179 -1.68 -1.62 -27.79
CA ASP A 179 -2.53 -2.80 -27.99
C ASP A 179 -2.45 -3.78 -26.81
N SER A 180 -2.43 -3.25 -25.59
CA SER A 180 -2.21 -4.01 -24.36
C SER A 180 -3.36 -3.77 -23.39
N TYR A 181 -3.72 -4.82 -22.65
CA TYR A 181 -4.72 -4.73 -21.59
C TYR A 181 -4.03 -4.36 -20.27
N PRO A 182 -4.50 -3.36 -19.51
CA PRO A 182 -3.96 -3.08 -18.18
C PRO A 182 -4.38 -4.20 -17.22
N SER A 183 -3.45 -5.09 -16.84
CA SER A 183 -3.77 -6.32 -16.09
C SER A 183 -4.56 -6.09 -14.79
N PRO A 184 -4.30 -5.03 -13.99
CA PRO A 184 -5.09 -4.79 -12.77
C PRO A 184 -6.58 -4.58 -13.06
N LEU A 185 -6.94 -4.10 -14.24
CA LEU A 185 -8.32 -3.76 -14.56
C LEU A 185 -9.20 -5.01 -14.46
N ASN A 186 -10.16 -4.95 -13.53
CA ASN A 186 -11.08 -6.01 -13.16
C ASN A 186 -10.46 -7.24 -12.49
N TYR A 187 -9.14 -7.35 -12.30
CA TYR A 187 -8.55 -8.49 -11.63
C TYR A 187 -9.08 -8.59 -10.18
N CYS A 188 -9.74 -9.70 -9.82
CA CYS A 188 -10.48 -9.84 -8.55
C CYS A 188 -11.45 -8.67 -8.27
N HIS A 189 -12.00 -8.07 -9.32
CA HIS A 189 -12.85 -6.87 -9.28
C HIS A 189 -12.14 -5.55 -8.92
N PHE A 190 -10.82 -5.46 -9.02
CA PHE A 190 -10.10 -4.19 -8.90
C PHE A 190 -10.62 -3.18 -9.95
N PRO A 191 -10.95 -1.93 -9.56
CA PRO A 191 -11.75 -1.06 -10.42
C PRO A 191 -10.93 -0.21 -11.43
N LYS A 192 -9.61 -0.21 -11.34
CA LYS A 192 -8.71 0.70 -12.07
C LYS A 192 -7.63 -0.06 -12.85
N SER A 193 -6.86 0.65 -13.66
CA SER A 193 -5.87 0.10 -14.60
C SER A 193 -4.47 0.01 -14.01
N VAL A 194 -4.24 0.63 -12.85
CA VAL A 194 -2.96 0.78 -12.15
C VAL A 194 -3.24 0.89 -10.65
N CYS A 195 -2.28 0.54 -9.80
CA CYS A 195 -2.33 0.93 -8.39
C CYS A 195 -1.52 2.21 -8.16
N THR A 196 -2.02 3.10 -7.30
CA THR A 196 -1.33 4.32 -6.88
C THR A 196 -1.30 4.39 -5.36
N SER A 197 -0.16 4.06 -4.76
CA SER A 197 0.02 3.96 -3.32
C SER A 197 0.82 5.14 -2.78
N VAL A 198 0.11 6.09 -2.18
CA VAL A 198 0.68 7.33 -1.63
C VAL A 198 1.06 7.14 -0.16
N ASN A 199 2.15 7.74 0.30
CA ASN A 199 2.57 7.85 1.70
C ASN A 199 2.43 6.56 2.54
N GLU A 200 1.47 6.46 3.46
CA GLU A 200 1.27 5.28 4.33
C GLU A 200 0.59 4.10 3.63
N SER A 201 0.12 4.26 2.38
CA SER A 201 -0.33 3.14 1.55
C SER A 201 0.87 2.29 1.13
N ILE A 202 0.82 1.03 1.52
CA ILE A 202 1.84 0.02 1.24
C ILE A 202 1.76 -0.44 -0.22
N CYS A 203 0.57 -0.86 -0.65
CA CYS A 203 0.30 -1.34 -2.00
C CYS A 203 -1.21 -1.29 -2.30
N HIS A 204 -1.56 -1.53 -3.57
CA HIS A 204 -2.94 -1.65 -4.07
C HIS A 204 -3.85 -0.45 -3.78
N GLY A 205 -3.28 0.75 -3.63
CA GLY A 205 -4.08 1.97 -3.52
C GLY A 205 -4.90 2.18 -4.78
N ILE A 206 -6.22 2.33 -4.64
CA ILE A 206 -7.13 2.56 -5.77
C ILE A 206 -7.01 4.01 -6.25
N PRO A 207 -6.68 4.27 -7.52
CA PRO A 207 -6.75 5.61 -8.10
C PRO A 207 -8.11 6.29 -7.91
N ASP A 208 -8.10 7.50 -7.35
CA ASP A 208 -9.29 8.24 -6.93
C ASP A 208 -9.13 9.77 -7.15
N GLN A 209 -10.07 10.57 -6.64
CA GLN A 209 -10.04 12.03 -6.83
C GLN A 209 -9.04 12.75 -5.90
N ARG A 210 -8.18 12.04 -5.17
CA ARG A 210 -7.18 12.66 -4.30
C ARG A 210 -6.13 13.38 -5.14
N VAL A 211 -6.02 14.68 -4.91
CA VAL A 211 -4.96 15.52 -5.47
C VAL A 211 -3.63 15.26 -4.77
N LEU A 212 -2.58 14.98 -5.55
CA LEU A 212 -1.21 14.85 -5.07
C LEU A 212 -0.67 16.20 -4.57
N LYS A 213 0.02 16.16 -3.43
CA LYS A 213 0.58 17.32 -2.75
C LYS A 213 2.09 17.32 -2.84
N ASP A 214 2.68 18.51 -2.92
CA ASP A 214 4.12 18.68 -2.72
C ASP A 214 4.52 18.20 -1.32
N GLY A 215 5.35 17.16 -1.24
CA GLY A 215 5.68 16.43 -0.01
C GLY A 215 5.16 15.00 0.05
N ASP A 216 4.33 14.58 -0.90
CA ASP A 216 3.91 13.18 -1.04
C ASP A 216 5.04 12.33 -1.65
N ILE A 217 5.09 11.04 -1.27
CA ILE A 217 5.69 10.00 -2.12
C ILE A 217 4.56 9.15 -2.70
N ILE A 218 4.72 8.67 -3.93
CA ILE A 218 3.73 7.83 -4.62
C ILE A 218 4.42 6.66 -5.30
N ASN A 219 4.01 5.44 -4.95
CA ASN A 219 4.27 4.26 -5.75
C ASN A 219 3.23 4.15 -6.88
N ILE A 220 3.69 3.84 -8.09
CA ILE A 220 2.85 3.56 -9.26
C ILE A 220 3.18 2.16 -9.74
N ASP A 221 2.19 1.28 -9.72
CA ASP A 221 2.35 -0.15 -9.99
C ASP A 221 1.62 -0.57 -11.27
N VAL A 222 2.43 -0.92 -12.28
CA VAL A 222 2.04 -1.06 -13.68
C VAL A 222 2.27 -2.50 -14.13
N THR A 223 1.15 -3.17 -14.42
CA THR A 223 1.17 -4.44 -15.13
C THR A 223 0.44 -4.37 -16.46
N LEU A 224 1.08 -4.82 -17.55
CA LEU A 224 0.45 -4.96 -18.87
C LEU A 224 0.22 -6.43 -19.21
N TYR A 225 -0.85 -6.71 -19.95
CA TYR A 225 -1.07 -7.97 -20.65
C TYR A 225 -0.95 -7.75 -22.15
N HIS A 226 0.05 -8.38 -22.77
CA HIS A 226 0.34 -8.24 -24.20
C HIS A 226 0.79 -9.57 -24.78
N GLY A 227 0.20 -9.96 -25.92
CA GLY A 227 0.60 -11.17 -26.64
C GLY A 227 0.48 -12.47 -25.83
N GLY A 228 -0.41 -12.50 -24.83
CA GLY A 228 -0.60 -13.67 -23.97
C GLY A 228 0.19 -13.66 -22.65
N PHE A 229 1.00 -12.62 -22.38
CA PHE A 229 1.87 -12.54 -21.21
C PHE A 229 1.61 -11.29 -20.40
N HIS A 230 1.88 -11.37 -19.09
CA HIS A 230 1.90 -10.24 -18.17
C HIS A 230 3.34 -9.75 -17.95
N GLY A 231 3.55 -8.45 -17.83
CA GLY A 231 4.82 -7.84 -17.41
C GLY A 231 4.56 -6.79 -16.35
N ASP A 232 5.31 -6.87 -15.25
CA ASP A 232 4.98 -6.16 -14.00
C ASP A 232 6.16 -5.37 -13.43
N ILE A 233 5.85 -4.17 -12.97
CA ILE A 233 6.84 -3.21 -12.48
C ILE A 233 6.19 -2.09 -11.67
N ASN A 234 6.85 -1.70 -10.59
CA ASN A 234 6.52 -0.49 -9.86
C ASN A 234 7.77 0.27 -9.40
N GLU A 235 7.59 1.58 -9.20
CA GLU A 235 8.59 2.45 -8.59
C GLU A 235 7.89 3.49 -7.71
N THR A 236 8.59 3.93 -6.66
CA THR A 236 8.16 5.05 -5.82
C THR A 236 8.81 6.37 -6.28
N TYR A 237 7.98 7.41 -6.46
CA TYR A 237 8.36 8.74 -6.93
C TYR A 237 8.13 9.81 -5.85
N TYR A 238 8.99 10.82 -5.85
CA TYR A 238 8.84 12.02 -5.03
C TYR A 238 7.93 13.03 -5.73
N VAL A 239 6.90 13.52 -5.03
CA VAL A 239 6.00 14.54 -5.56
C VAL A 239 6.41 15.92 -5.05
N GLY A 240 7.08 16.68 -5.92
CA GLY A 240 7.54 18.05 -5.61
C GLY A 240 8.80 18.11 -4.74
N ASP A 241 9.32 19.32 -4.56
CA ASP A 241 10.60 19.57 -3.89
C ASP A 241 10.57 19.23 -2.40
N LYS A 242 9.41 19.34 -1.73
CA LYS A 242 9.30 19.00 -0.30
C LYS A 242 9.47 17.51 -0.05
N ALA A 243 9.07 16.65 -0.98
CA ALA A 243 9.25 15.20 -0.84
C ALA A 243 10.73 14.83 -0.93
N LEU A 244 11.49 15.51 -1.80
CA LEU A 244 12.95 15.36 -1.92
C LEU A 244 13.71 15.95 -0.72
N ALA A 245 13.18 17.02 -0.13
CA ALA A 245 13.79 17.67 1.03
C ALA A 245 13.51 16.95 2.37
N ASP A 246 12.54 16.04 2.42
CA ASP A 246 12.17 15.31 3.63
C ASP A 246 13.09 14.07 3.83
N PRO A 247 13.96 14.06 4.87
CA PRO A 247 14.94 12.98 5.06
C PRO A 247 14.31 11.61 5.28
N ASP A 248 13.11 11.55 5.88
CA ASP A 248 12.40 10.29 6.10
C ASP A 248 11.77 9.75 4.81
N SER A 249 11.22 10.63 3.96
CA SER A 249 10.76 10.24 2.62
C SER A 249 11.90 9.71 1.77
N VAL A 250 13.05 10.40 1.75
CA VAL A 250 14.24 9.92 1.02
C VAL A 250 14.76 8.61 1.60
N ARG A 251 14.82 8.49 2.93
CA ARG A 251 15.28 7.26 3.59
C ARG A 251 14.48 6.04 3.14
N VAL A 252 13.15 6.08 3.21
CA VAL A 252 12.32 4.90 2.90
C VAL A 252 12.33 4.56 1.42
N VAL A 253 12.28 5.56 0.55
CA VAL A 253 12.31 5.35 -0.90
C VAL A 253 13.64 4.75 -1.34
N GLU A 254 14.76 5.32 -0.92
CA GLU A 254 16.07 4.79 -1.32
C GLU A 254 16.38 3.45 -0.63
N THR A 255 15.93 3.24 0.60
CA THR A 255 16.03 1.92 1.25
C THR A 255 15.26 0.86 0.46
N ALA A 256 14.05 1.14 -0.01
CA ALA A 256 13.26 0.20 -0.82
C ALA A 256 13.96 -0.12 -2.16
N ARG A 257 14.49 0.90 -2.84
CA ARG A 257 15.29 0.74 -4.07
C ARG A 257 16.52 -0.14 -3.84
N GLU A 258 17.32 0.21 -2.84
CA GLU A 258 18.54 -0.53 -2.49
C GLU A 258 18.23 -1.97 -2.06
N CYS A 259 17.14 -2.22 -1.31
CA CYS A 259 16.70 -3.56 -0.96
C CYS A 259 16.43 -4.44 -2.19
N LEU A 260 15.76 -3.89 -3.22
CA LEU A 260 15.53 -4.59 -4.48
C LEU A 260 16.86 -4.87 -5.18
N ASP A 261 17.74 -3.87 -5.27
CA ASP A 261 19.05 -4.00 -5.91
C ASP A 261 19.91 -5.09 -5.25
N GLU A 262 19.97 -5.13 -3.90
CA GLU A 262 20.69 -6.16 -3.15
C GLU A 262 20.11 -7.56 -3.38
N ALA A 263 18.79 -7.69 -3.48
CA ALA A 263 18.15 -8.96 -3.80
C ALA A 263 18.47 -9.44 -5.22
N ILE A 264 18.46 -8.53 -6.20
CA ILE A 264 18.79 -8.83 -7.61
C ILE A 264 20.25 -9.28 -7.76
N LYS A 265 21.19 -8.71 -6.99
CA LYS A 265 22.62 -9.12 -7.04
C LYS A 265 22.85 -10.61 -6.77
N ILE A 266 21.99 -11.24 -5.98
CA ILE A 266 22.09 -12.68 -5.67
C ILE A 266 21.20 -13.55 -6.56
N ALA A 267 20.38 -12.96 -7.44
CA ALA A 267 19.47 -13.68 -8.33
C ALA A 267 20.24 -14.36 -9.47
N LYS A 268 20.29 -15.68 -9.42
CA LYS A 268 20.95 -16.54 -10.42
C LYS A 268 20.43 -17.98 -10.31
N PRO A 269 20.77 -18.89 -11.24
CA PRO A 269 20.41 -20.29 -11.12
C PRO A 269 20.80 -20.90 -9.77
N ASN A 270 19.90 -21.71 -9.21
CA ASN A 270 19.99 -22.41 -7.93
C ASN A 270 19.87 -21.54 -6.67
N THR A 271 19.71 -20.22 -6.79
CA THR A 271 19.35 -19.39 -5.63
C THR A 271 17.98 -19.83 -5.10
N LEU A 272 17.87 -20.17 -3.82
CA LEU A 272 16.59 -20.54 -3.22
C LEU A 272 15.71 -19.30 -3.07
N PHE A 273 14.41 -19.38 -3.37
CA PHE A 273 13.52 -18.22 -3.27
C PHE A 273 13.42 -17.64 -1.86
N ARG A 274 13.75 -18.44 -0.83
CA ARG A 274 13.78 -17.99 0.56
C ARG A 274 14.98 -17.09 0.92
N GLU A 275 16.02 -17.03 0.08
CA GLU A 275 17.26 -16.28 0.38
C GLU A 275 17.14 -14.78 0.09
N TYR A 276 16.19 -14.34 -0.74
CA TYR A 276 15.98 -12.91 -1.03
C TYR A 276 15.51 -12.15 0.21
N GLY A 277 14.57 -12.71 0.98
CA GLY A 277 14.01 -12.05 2.15
C GLY A 277 15.01 -11.68 3.25
N PRO A 278 15.95 -12.56 3.66
CA PRO A 278 17.04 -12.20 4.57
C PRO A 278 17.92 -11.04 4.09
N VAL A 279 18.25 -10.96 2.80
CA VAL A 279 19.06 -9.88 2.23
C VAL A 279 18.29 -8.55 2.31
N ILE A 280 17.04 -8.56 1.87
CA ILE A 280 16.14 -7.40 1.91
C ILE A 280 15.95 -6.91 3.35
N ALA A 281 15.54 -7.82 4.25
CA ALA A 281 15.24 -7.48 5.63
C ALA A 281 16.46 -6.90 6.36
N LYS A 282 17.64 -7.50 6.15
CA LYS A 282 18.88 -6.96 6.73
C LYS A 282 19.15 -5.53 6.27
N HIS A 283 19.06 -5.27 4.96
CA HIS A 283 19.32 -3.93 4.44
C HIS A 283 18.31 -2.91 4.96
N ALA A 284 17.03 -3.27 5.01
CA ALA A 284 15.99 -2.41 5.57
C ALA A 284 16.23 -2.10 7.06
N GLU A 285 16.58 -3.12 7.86
CA GLU A 285 16.87 -2.97 9.30
C GLU A 285 18.09 -2.08 9.55
N ASP A 286 19.16 -2.23 8.77
CA ASP A 286 20.37 -1.40 8.86
C ASP A 286 20.08 0.09 8.56
N ARG A 287 18.98 0.38 7.83
CA ARG A 287 18.48 1.74 7.55
C ARG A 287 17.37 2.20 8.49
N GLY A 288 17.08 1.45 9.56
CA GLY A 288 16.02 1.78 10.52
C GLY A 288 14.61 1.68 9.94
N CYS A 289 14.41 0.86 8.91
CA CYS A 289 13.13 0.57 8.30
C CYS A 289 12.70 -0.87 8.61
N SER A 290 11.46 -1.23 8.23
CA SER A 290 10.96 -2.60 8.35
C SER A 290 10.37 -3.12 7.04
N THR A 291 10.29 -4.44 6.90
CA THR A 291 9.77 -5.09 5.68
C THR A 291 8.40 -5.72 5.91
N VAL A 292 7.44 -5.39 5.06
CA VAL A 292 6.07 -5.96 5.07
C VAL A 292 6.12 -7.48 4.88
N LYS A 293 5.16 -8.18 5.52
CA LYS A 293 5.12 -9.66 5.55
C LYS A 293 3.88 -10.28 4.89
N THR A 294 2.88 -9.47 4.59
CA THR A 294 1.56 -9.91 4.11
C THR A 294 1.53 -10.10 2.60
N TYR A 295 2.43 -9.42 1.87
CA TYR A 295 2.59 -9.48 0.42
C TYR A 295 3.99 -9.99 0.05
N CYS A 296 4.12 -10.55 -1.16
CA CYS A 296 5.34 -11.17 -1.64
C CYS A 296 5.44 -11.06 -3.16
N GLY A 297 6.66 -11.15 -3.69
CA GLY A 297 6.86 -11.37 -5.11
C GLY A 297 6.23 -12.68 -5.59
N HIS A 298 6.03 -12.79 -6.89
CA HIS A 298 5.31 -13.90 -7.48
C HIS A 298 5.94 -14.36 -8.80
N GLY A 299 5.67 -15.59 -9.21
CA GLY A 299 5.84 -15.99 -10.60
C GLY A 299 4.91 -15.19 -11.50
N ILE A 300 5.40 -14.87 -12.68
CA ILE A 300 4.64 -14.11 -13.68
C ILE A 300 4.98 -14.61 -15.08
N ASN A 301 3.96 -14.80 -15.91
CA ASN A 301 4.08 -15.23 -17.31
C ASN A 301 2.74 -15.08 -18.03
N THR A 302 2.14 -16.17 -18.51
CA THR A 302 0.77 -16.18 -19.03
C THR A 302 -0.28 -16.03 -17.92
N LEU A 303 0.14 -16.21 -16.67
CA LEU A 303 -0.63 -15.90 -15.46
C LEU A 303 -0.10 -14.59 -14.86
N PHE A 304 -0.99 -13.79 -14.28
CA PHE A 304 -0.61 -12.55 -13.60
C PHE A 304 0.14 -12.91 -12.32
N HIS A 305 -0.46 -13.77 -11.48
CA HIS A 305 0.19 -14.29 -10.27
C HIS A 305 0.26 -15.82 -10.30
N CYS A 306 1.46 -16.39 -10.18
CA CYS A 306 1.65 -17.83 -10.05
C CYS A 306 2.85 -18.18 -9.15
N ALA A 307 3.14 -19.48 -8.99
CA ALA A 307 4.35 -19.90 -8.29
C ALA A 307 5.61 -19.42 -9.04
N PRO A 308 6.70 -19.07 -8.32
CA PRO A 308 6.89 -19.15 -6.87
C PRO A 308 6.27 -17.97 -6.11
N ASN A 309 6.02 -18.14 -4.81
CA ASN A 309 5.89 -17.00 -3.90
C ASN A 309 7.29 -16.62 -3.41
N VAL A 310 7.62 -15.33 -3.40
CA VAL A 310 8.94 -14.79 -3.06
C VAL A 310 8.84 -13.78 -1.92
N PRO A 311 8.84 -14.22 -0.64
CA PRO A 311 8.69 -13.34 0.50
C PRO A 311 9.91 -12.46 0.73
N HIS A 312 9.67 -11.20 1.12
CA HIS A 312 10.72 -10.19 1.31
C HIS A 312 11.29 -10.14 2.73
N TYR A 313 10.80 -10.98 3.65
CA TYR A 313 11.24 -11.00 5.06
C TYR A 313 12.15 -12.20 5.38
N ALA A 314 12.99 -12.03 6.40
CA ALA A 314 13.91 -13.08 6.88
C ALA A 314 13.18 -14.28 7.49
N LYS A 315 13.82 -15.47 7.46
CA LYS A 315 13.29 -16.74 8.02
C LYS A 315 11.93 -17.17 7.44
N ASN A 316 11.64 -16.75 6.22
CA ASN A 316 10.49 -17.25 5.47
C ASN A 316 10.70 -18.73 5.08
N LYS A 317 9.62 -19.38 4.63
CA LYS A 317 9.60 -20.81 4.26
C LYS A 317 9.30 -21.02 2.78
N ALA A 318 9.68 -20.07 1.92
CA ALA A 318 9.45 -20.18 0.49
C ALA A 318 10.10 -21.46 -0.07
N ILE A 319 9.41 -22.08 -1.01
CA ILE A 319 9.80 -23.36 -1.60
C ILE A 319 10.32 -23.11 -3.01
N GLY A 320 11.35 -23.86 -3.39
CA GLY A 320 11.90 -23.86 -4.74
C GLY A 320 13.19 -23.05 -4.86
N MET A 321 13.74 -23.09 -6.06
CA MET A 321 14.96 -22.41 -6.44
C MET A 321 14.83 -21.86 -7.86
N ALA A 322 15.49 -20.75 -8.13
CA ALA A 322 15.57 -20.15 -9.45
C ALA A 322 16.23 -21.13 -10.44
N LYS A 323 15.65 -21.28 -11.63
CA LYS A 323 16.22 -22.06 -12.74
C LYS A 323 16.10 -21.28 -14.04
N PRO A 324 17.03 -21.47 -15.00
CA PRO A 324 16.96 -20.81 -16.30
C PRO A 324 15.58 -20.94 -16.95
N GLY A 325 15.06 -19.84 -17.49
CA GLY A 325 13.74 -19.76 -18.10
C GLY A 325 12.58 -19.46 -17.14
N MET A 326 12.81 -19.40 -15.83
CA MET A 326 11.79 -18.92 -14.88
C MET A 326 11.65 -17.40 -14.94
N CYS A 327 10.41 -16.90 -14.92
CA CYS A 327 10.10 -15.49 -14.68
C CYS A 327 9.40 -15.31 -13.33
N PHE A 328 9.83 -14.32 -12.55
CA PHE A 328 9.22 -13.96 -11.26
C PHE A 328 9.54 -12.50 -10.90
N THR A 329 8.80 -11.94 -9.95
CA THR A 329 8.99 -10.58 -9.42
C THR A 329 9.73 -10.62 -8.09
N ILE A 330 10.49 -9.57 -7.82
CA ILE A 330 10.94 -9.19 -6.48
C ILE A 330 10.43 -7.77 -6.26
N GLU A 331 9.66 -7.54 -5.20
CA GLU A 331 8.85 -6.32 -5.04
C GLU A 331 8.80 -5.80 -3.57
N PRO A 332 9.95 -5.61 -2.89
CA PRO A 332 9.99 -5.32 -1.47
C PRO A 332 9.23 -4.04 -1.10
N MET A 333 8.24 -4.18 -0.21
CA MET A 333 7.54 -3.07 0.44
C MET A 333 8.21 -2.77 1.78
N ILE A 334 8.80 -1.59 1.89
CA ILE A 334 9.56 -1.13 3.06
C ILE A 334 8.79 -0.02 3.77
N CYS A 335 8.77 -0.05 5.10
CA CYS A 335 8.06 0.91 5.94
C CYS A 335 9.05 1.68 6.83
N LEU A 336 8.82 2.98 7.04
CA LEU A 336 9.54 3.77 8.05
C LEU A 336 9.28 3.31 9.49
N GLY A 337 8.13 2.69 9.70
CA GLY A 337 7.64 2.28 11.01
C GLY A 337 7.51 0.77 11.11
N THR A 338 6.34 0.34 11.56
CA THR A 338 5.98 -1.07 11.67
C THR A 338 5.72 -1.73 10.31
N HIS A 339 5.98 -3.03 10.22
CA HIS A 339 5.67 -3.87 9.06
C HIS A 339 4.21 -4.33 9.01
N LYS A 340 3.45 -4.05 10.07
CA LYS A 340 2.05 -4.46 10.19
C LYS A 340 1.18 -3.59 9.31
N ASP A 341 0.29 -4.24 8.58
CA ASP A 341 -0.63 -3.60 7.66
C ASP A 341 -2.09 -3.73 8.12
N ARG A 342 -2.94 -2.89 7.54
CA ARG A 342 -4.40 -2.94 7.65
C ARG A 342 -5.00 -2.61 6.29
N THR A 343 -5.94 -3.43 5.85
CA THR A 343 -6.70 -3.20 4.62
C THR A 343 -7.87 -2.25 4.88
N TRP A 344 -8.10 -1.30 3.98
CA TRP A 344 -9.28 -0.44 3.98
C TRP A 344 -10.57 -1.21 3.62
N PRO A 345 -11.77 -0.66 3.88
CA PRO A 345 -13.04 -1.30 3.54
C PRO A 345 -13.32 -1.45 2.04
N ASP A 346 -12.47 -0.87 1.17
CA ASP A 346 -12.49 -1.11 -0.27
C ASP A 346 -11.98 -2.51 -0.67
N ASN A 347 -11.43 -3.27 0.29
CA ASN A 347 -10.83 -4.61 0.15
C ASN A 347 -9.49 -4.66 -0.61
N TRP A 348 -8.89 -3.51 -0.93
CA TRP A 348 -7.67 -3.42 -1.73
C TRP A 348 -6.58 -2.61 -1.05
N THR A 349 -6.88 -1.37 -0.68
CA THR A 349 -5.86 -0.43 -0.20
C THR A 349 -5.26 -0.93 1.10
N SER A 350 -3.99 -1.33 1.07
CA SER A 350 -3.23 -1.75 2.26
C SER A 350 -2.45 -0.57 2.80
N VAL A 351 -2.55 -0.30 4.10
CA VAL A 351 -1.85 0.81 4.76
C VAL A 351 -1.09 0.33 5.98
N THR A 352 -0.02 1.04 6.36
CA THR A 352 0.68 0.80 7.62
C THR A 352 -0.23 1.07 8.82
N VAL A 353 -0.16 0.25 9.87
CA VAL A 353 -1.03 0.43 11.06
C VAL A 353 -0.65 1.63 11.92
N ASP A 354 0.56 2.17 11.77
CA ASP A 354 1.05 3.34 12.51
C ASP A 354 0.99 4.64 11.68
N GLY A 355 0.47 4.59 10.46
CA GLY A 355 0.30 5.76 9.58
C GLY A 355 1.61 6.32 9.04
N LYS A 356 2.74 5.63 9.23
CA LYS A 356 4.03 6.05 8.66
C LYS A 356 4.16 5.61 7.21
N ARG A 357 5.00 6.33 6.46
CA ARG A 357 5.19 6.09 5.02
C ARG A 357 5.76 4.70 4.71
N SER A 358 5.37 4.19 3.55
CA SER A 358 5.93 3.01 2.91
C SER A 358 6.39 3.35 1.49
N ALA A 359 7.37 2.61 0.99
CA ALA A 359 7.83 2.69 -0.39
C ALA A 359 8.06 1.26 -0.94
N GLN A 360 7.89 1.12 -2.24
CA GLN A 360 8.05 -0.13 -2.96
C GLN A 360 8.77 0.12 -4.30
N PHE A 361 9.58 -0.85 -4.68
CA PHE A 361 10.17 -0.98 -6.01
C PHE A 361 10.03 -2.44 -6.44
N GLU A 362 9.84 -2.65 -7.74
CA GLU A 362 9.69 -3.99 -8.29
C GLU A 362 10.36 -4.14 -9.63
N HIS A 363 10.84 -5.35 -9.91
CA HIS A 363 11.16 -5.77 -11.26
C HIS A 363 10.67 -7.20 -11.56
N THR A 364 10.22 -7.40 -12.80
CA THR A 364 10.10 -8.72 -13.40
C THR A 364 11.48 -9.21 -13.86
N LEU A 365 11.85 -10.41 -13.41
CA LEU A 365 13.16 -11.02 -13.60
C LEU A 365 13.05 -12.30 -14.43
N LEU A 366 13.93 -12.48 -15.43
CA LEU A 366 14.11 -13.74 -16.15
C LEU A 366 15.43 -14.39 -15.73
N VAL A 367 15.38 -15.59 -15.16
CA VAL A 367 16.60 -16.34 -14.84
C VAL A 367 17.26 -16.83 -16.13
N THR A 368 18.54 -16.52 -16.31
CA THR A 368 19.36 -16.97 -17.44
C THR A 368 20.30 -18.10 -16.99
N GLU A 369 21.09 -18.66 -17.90
CA GLU A 369 22.03 -19.76 -17.58
C GLU A 369 23.10 -19.35 -16.55
N THR A 370 23.42 -18.06 -16.43
CA THR A 370 24.53 -17.57 -15.60
C THR A 370 24.12 -16.49 -14.59
N GLY A 371 22.86 -16.06 -14.59
CA GLY A 371 22.40 -14.97 -13.75
C GLY A 371 20.92 -14.66 -13.95
N VAL A 372 20.61 -13.37 -14.07
CA VAL A 372 19.26 -12.86 -14.30
C VAL A 372 19.30 -11.75 -15.35
N GLU A 373 18.23 -11.66 -16.14
CA GLU A 373 17.92 -10.51 -16.98
C GLU A 373 16.79 -9.73 -16.30
N VAL A 374 17.00 -8.45 -16.05
CA VAL A 374 15.97 -7.55 -15.50
C VAL A 374 15.10 -7.07 -16.66
N LEU A 375 13.96 -7.73 -16.89
CA LEU A 375 13.14 -7.50 -18.08
C LEU A 375 12.49 -6.11 -18.12
N THR A 376 12.29 -5.52 -16.94
CA THR A 376 11.67 -4.21 -16.72
C THR A 376 12.70 -3.13 -16.36
N ALA A 377 13.97 -3.36 -16.71
CA ALA A 377 15.05 -2.41 -16.45
C ALA A 377 14.73 -1.01 -16.98
N ARG A 378 15.30 0.00 -16.33
CA ARG A 378 15.17 1.41 -16.71
C ARG A 378 15.76 1.67 -18.09
N LEU A 379 15.16 2.62 -18.81
CA LEU A 379 15.71 3.24 -20.01
C LEU A 379 16.60 4.45 -19.62
N PRO A 380 17.48 4.93 -20.52
CA PRO A 380 18.35 6.07 -20.22
C PRO A 380 17.60 7.35 -19.79
N ASP A 381 16.35 7.53 -20.24
CA ASP A 381 15.49 8.68 -19.97
C ASP A 381 14.33 8.38 -19.00
N SER A 382 14.35 7.22 -18.33
CA SER A 382 13.33 6.90 -17.33
C SER A 382 13.34 7.97 -16.22
N PRO A 383 12.18 8.54 -15.83
CA PRO A 383 12.08 9.58 -14.80
C PRO A 383 12.39 9.09 -13.39
N GLY A 384 12.81 10.00 -12.50
CA GLY A 384 13.23 9.66 -11.15
C GLY A 384 14.64 9.04 -11.13
N GLY A 385 14.90 8.17 -10.17
CA GLY A 385 16.22 7.58 -9.96
C GLY A 385 16.72 7.79 -8.53
N ALA A 386 17.87 7.19 -8.22
CA ALA A 386 18.43 7.26 -6.90
C ALA A 386 18.83 8.70 -6.55
N VAL A 387 18.57 9.10 -5.31
CA VAL A 387 19.03 10.38 -4.75
C VAL A 387 19.88 10.14 -3.51
N SER A 388 20.76 11.10 -3.18
CA SER A 388 21.56 10.99 -1.97
C SER A 388 20.71 11.25 -0.74
N TRP A 389 20.75 10.33 0.23
CA TRP A 389 20.03 10.49 1.50
C TRP A 389 20.61 11.67 2.31
N PRO A 390 19.82 12.73 2.61
CA PRO A 390 20.27 13.88 3.38
C PRO A 390 20.71 13.43 4.79
N GLY A 391 21.98 13.68 5.13
CA GLY A 391 22.56 13.32 6.44
C GLY A 391 23.65 12.24 6.41
N THR A 392 24.04 11.74 5.23
CA THR A 392 25.18 10.79 5.09
C THR A 392 26.56 11.46 4.93
N ALA A 393 26.64 12.78 5.08
CA ALA A 393 27.92 13.44 5.37
C ALA A 393 28.29 13.16 6.83
N ASN A 394 29.01 12.05 7.05
CA ASN A 394 29.60 11.56 8.30
C ASN A 394 28.66 10.81 9.27
N GLY A 395 28.62 9.48 9.12
CA GLY A 395 28.29 8.57 10.23
C GLY A 395 26.80 8.27 10.40
N LEU A 396 26.51 6.98 10.53
CA LEU A 396 25.20 6.44 10.91
C LEU A 396 24.59 7.23 12.08
N PRO A 397 23.28 7.54 12.06
CA PRO A 397 22.62 8.08 13.24
C PRO A 397 22.73 7.04 14.37
N THR A 398 23.30 7.46 15.49
CA THR A 398 23.30 6.68 16.73
C THR A 398 21.85 6.50 17.18
N ALA A 399 21.45 5.24 17.36
CA ALA A 399 20.17 4.91 17.99
C ALA A 399 20.07 5.59 19.36
N SER A 400 19.00 6.37 19.58
CA SER A 400 18.57 6.88 20.88
C SER A 400 17.52 5.97 21.49
#